data_AF-A0A8I2G2N3-F1
#
_entry.id   AF-A0A8I2G2N3-F1
#
_cell.length_a   1.000
_cell.length_b   1.000
_cell.length_c   1.000
_cell.angle_alpha   90.00
_cell.angle_beta   90.00
_cell.angle_gamma   90.00
#
_symmetry.space_group_name_H-M   'P 1'
#
loop_
_entity.id
_entity.type
_entity.pdbx_description
1 polymer ?
#
loop_
_entity_poly.entity_id
_entity_poly.type
_entity_poly.pdbx_seq_one_letter_code
_entity_poly.pdbx_strand_id
1 'polypeptide(L)'
;SSRFFAAKLPKNTAFKDDGGKNHFQVEFRLPNGGDQEELASLAVENEAEAVNELFSRCICRIGRLTKIDRSMVKKLPARARETIENKMEELAPQVDPDMEATCPECETLFTLHFNMSQFFLNELKINLDQLYQEVHFLAFYYKWSESEILAMTNKKRRKYLELLGDHLERNGEE
;
A
#
# COMPACT_ATOMS: atom_id res chain seq x y z
N SER A 1 10.67 6.79 -5.24
CA SER A 1 11.68 6.18 -6.14
C SER A 1 11.72 4.69 -5.85
N SER A 2 11.32 3.85 -6.81
CA SER A 2 11.29 2.39 -6.60
C SER A 2 12.72 1.87 -6.46
N ARG A 3 13.05 1.32 -5.30
CA ARG A 3 14.36 0.68 -5.06
C ARG A 3 14.36 -0.67 -5.77
N PHE A 4 15.35 -0.89 -6.62
CA PHE A 4 15.56 -2.17 -7.31
C PHE A 4 16.61 -2.99 -6.57
N PHE A 5 16.43 -4.30 -6.60
CA PHE A 5 17.27 -5.30 -5.96
C PHE A 5 17.63 -6.38 -6.96
N ALA A 6 18.72 -7.10 -6.70
CA ALA A 6 19.19 -8.18 -7.55
C ALA A 6 19.29 -9.49 -6.77
N ALA A 7 18.83 -10.58 -7.39
CA ALA A 7 19.04 -11.94 -6.93
C ALA A 7 19.87 -12.73 -7.95
N LYS A 8 20.74 -13.60 -7.45
CA LYS A 8 21.49 -14.55 -8.27
C LYS A 8 20.83 -15.92 -8.15
N LEU A 9 20.36 -16.44 -9.28
CA LEU A 9 19.76 -17.76 -9.37
C LEU A 9 20.85 -18.86 -9.25
N PRO A 10 20.57 -19.95 -8.54
CA PRO A 10 21.41 -21.15 -8.54
C PRO A 10 21.71 -21.68 -9.95
N LYS A 11 22.85 -22.36 -10.13
CA LYS A 11 23.31 -22.84 -11.45
C LYS A 11 22.33 -23.82 -12.12
N ASN A 12 21.54 -24.55 -11.34
CA ASN A 12 20.56 -25.53 -11.80
C ASN A 12 19.15 -24.95 -12.01
N THR A 13 18.97 -23.64 -11.83
CA THR A 13 17.66 -22.96 -11.91
C THR A 13 17.71 -21.71 -12.79
N ALA A 14 18.66 -21.67 -13.72
CA ALA A 14 18.77 -20.58 -14.68
C ALA A 14 17.47 -20.39 -15.46
N PHE A 15 17.09 -19.14 -15.72
CA PHE A 15 16.08 -18.84 -16.71
C PHE A 15 16.65 -19.09 -18.10
N LYS A 16 15.96 -19.88 -18.92
CA LYS A 16 16.36 -20.15 -20.31
C LYS A 16 15.51 -19.30 -21.24
N ASP A 17 16.15 -18.43 -22.01
CA ASP A 17 15.45 -17.63 -23.02
C ASP A 17 15.08 -18.47 -24.26
N ASP A 18 14.28 -17.90 -25.16
CA ASP A 18 13.84 -18.57 -26.38
C ASP A 18 15.01 -18.89 -27.34
N GLY A 19 16.15 -18.20 -27.18
CA GLY A 19 17.41 -18.48 -27.88
C GLY A 19 18.25 -19.58 -27.21
N GLY A 20 17.77 -20.18 -26.13
CA GLY A 20 18.42 -21.26 -25.40
C GLY A 20 19.53 -20.82 -24.44
N LYS A 21 19.70 -19.51 -24.22
CA LYS A 21 20.73 -18.97 -23.32
C LYS A 21 20.23 -18.93 -21.89
N ASN A 22 21.13 -19.30 -20.97
CA ASN A 22 20.86 -19.30 -19.53
C ASN A 22 21.18 -17.93 -18.90
N HIS A 23 20.22 -17.43 -18.12
CA HIS A 23 20.31 -16.20 -17.32
C HIS A 23 20.23 -16.55 -15.84
N PHE A 24 21.18 -16.01 -15.06
CA PHE A 24 21.34 -16.32 -13.63
C PHE A 24 21.14 -15.10 -12.73
N GLN A 25 20.79 -13.95 -13.30
CA GLN A 25 20.59 -12.72 -12.55
C GLN A 25 19.17 -12.25 -12.80
N VAL A 26 18.46 -11.88 -11.74
CA VAL A 26 17.12 -11.29 -11.81
C VAL A 26 17.16 -10.01 -11.01
N GLU A 27 16.64 -8.93 -11.60
CA GLU A 27 16.37 -7.70 -10.89
C GLU A 27 14.88 -7.57 -10.66
N PHE A 28 14.55 -7.17 -9.44
CA PHE A 28 13.19 -7.03 -8.98
C PHE A 28 13.05 -5.82 -8.07
N ARG A 29 11.82 -5.46 -7.76
CA ARG A 29 11.45 -4.51 -6.71
C ARG A 29 10.53 -5.21 -5.72
N LEU A 30 10.42 -4.66 -4.51
CA LEU A 30 9.38 -5.12 -3.59
C LEU A 30 7.99 -4.69 -4.09
N PRO A 31 6.94 -5.49 -3.80
CA PRO A 31 5.56 -5.06 -3.96
C PRO A 31 5.29 -3.75 -3.21
N ASN A 32 4.37 -2.94 -3.73
CA ASN A 32 3.87 -1.75 -3.03
C ASN A 32 2.35 -1.66 -3.07
N GLY A 33 1.78 -0.69 -2.35
CA GLY A 33 0.32 -0.50 -2.28
C GLY A 33 -0.33 -0.28 -3.65
N GLY A 34 0.36 0.36 -4.59
CA GLY A 34 -0.17 0.56 -5.95
C GLY A 34 -0.28 -0.75 -6.75
N ASP A 35 0.57 -1.75 -6.48
CA ASP A 35 0.39 -3.07 -7.09
C ASP A 35 -0.80 -3.82 -6.49
N GLN A 36 -1.03 -3.66 -5.18
CA GLN A 36 -2.16 -4.28 -4.51
C GLN A 36 -3.48 -3.67 -4.96
N GLU A 37 -3.52 -2.35 -5.15
CA GLU A 37 -4.69 -1.63 -5.67
C GLU A 37 -5.06 -2.08 -7.08
N GLU A 38 -4.08 -2.13 -7.99
CA GLU A 38 -4.28 -2.58 -9.37
C GLU A 38 -4.81 -4.03 -9.45
N LEU A 39 -4.44 -4.86 -8.47
CA LEU A 39 -4.80 -6.27 -8.42
C LEU A 39 -5.96 -6.55 -7.46
N ALA A 40 -6.55 -5.55 -6.83
CA ALA A 40 -7.55 -5.74 -5.78
C ALA A 40 -8.78 -6.50 -6.31
N SER A 41 -9.30 -6.13 -7.47
CA SER A 41 -10.42 -6.83 -8.10
C SER A 41 -10.07 -8.27 -8.46
N LEU A 42 -8.89 -8.48 -9.06
CA LEU A 42 -8.42 -9.82 -9.43
C LEU A 42 -8.18 -10.70 -8.21
N ALA A 43 -7.72 -10.14 -7.09
CA ALA A 43 -7.49 -10.89 -5.86
C ALA A 43 -8.80 -11.42 -5.26
N VAL A 44 -9.91 -10.68 -5.39
CA VAL A 44 -11.24 -11.13 -4.96
C VAL A 44 -11.76 -12.25 -5.87
N GLU A 45 -11.52 -12.16 -7.18
CA GLU A 45 -11.97 -13.15 -8.15
C GLU A 45 -11.13 -14.43 -8.14
N ASN A 46 -9.79 -14.28 -8.11
CA ASN A 46 -8.82 -15.37 -8.20
C ASN A 46 -7.48 -14.96 -7.55
N GLU A 47 -7.36 -15.25 -6.25
CA GLU A 47 -6.17 -14.97 -5.45
C GLU A 47 -4.88 -15.56 -6.06
N ALA A 48 -4.92 -16.80 -6.53
CA ALA A 48 -3.74 -17.46 -7.09
C ALA A 48 -3.24 -16.77 -8.36
N GLU A 49 -4.15 -16.24 -9.19
CA GLU A 49 -3.77 -15.46 -10.36
C GLU A 49 -3.25 -14.06 -9.98
N ALA A 50 -3.87 -13.41 -8.98
CA ALA A 50 -3.40 -12.14 -8.45
C ALA A 50 -1.97 -12.24 -7.88
N VAL A 51 -1.64 -13.29 -7.12
CA VAL A 51 -0.27 -13.51 -6.61
C VAL A 51 0.74 -13.70 -7.74
N ASN A 52 0.36 -14.44 -8.78
CA ASN A 52 1.22 -14.61 -9.96
C ASN A 52 1.43 -13.29 -10.72
N GLU A 53 0.39 -12.47 -10.79
CA GLU A 53 0.48 -11.17 -11.43
C GLU A 53 1.31 -10.18 -10.62
N LEU A 54 1.11 -10.16 -9.31
CA LEU A 54 1.89 -9.35 -8.38
C LEU A 54 3.37 -9.66 -8.51
N PHE A 55 3.73 -10.94 -8.50
CA PHE A 55 5.11 -11.37 -8.70
C PHE A 55 5.65 -10.93 -10.06
N SER A 56 4.86 -11.08 -11.13
CA SER A 56 5.27 -10.67 -12.48
C SER A 56 5.55 -9.17 -12.58
N ARG A 57 4.71 -8.32 -11.95
CA ARG A 57 4.91 -6.86 -11.88
C ARG A 57 6.15 -6.45 -11.10
N CYS A 58 6.64 -7.32 -10.21
CA CYS A 58 7.82 -7.06 -9.39
C CYS A 58 9.13 -7.42 -10.11
N ILE A 59 9.11 -8.24 -11.16
CA ILE A 59 10.31 -8.58 -11.94
C ILE A 59 10.59 -7.50 -12.98
N CYS A 60 11.75 -6.86 -12.87
CA CYS A 60 12.14 -5.74 -13.73
C CYS A 60 13.10 -6.17 -14.84
N ARG A 61 13.97 -7.15 -14.57
CA ARG A 61 14.99 -7.60 -15.53
C ARG A 61 15.37 -9.05 -15.27
N ILE A 62 15.63 -9.82 -16.33
CA ILE A 62 16.19 -11.18 -16.24
C ILE A 62 17.44 -11.23 -17.13
N GLY A 63 18.61 -11.23 -16.51
CA GLY A 63 19.90 -11.15 -17.17
C GLY A 63 20.02 -9.91 -18.05
N ARG A 64 19.99 -10.09 -19.37
CA ARG A 64 20.02 -8.98 -20.35
C ARG A 64 18.63 -8.57 -20.85
N LEU A 65 17.57 -9.29 -20.47
CA LEU A 65 16.20 -9.04 -20.92
C LEU A 65 15.55 -7.99 -20.02
N THR A 66 15.20 -6.84 -20.60
CA THR A 66 14.56 -5.71 -19.90
C THR A 66 13.06 -5.62 -20.15
N LYS A 67 12.55 -6.22 -21.22
CA LYS A 67 11.12 -6.36 -21.48
C LYS A 67 10.66 -7.69 -20.89
N ILE A 68 10.15 -7.65 -19.67
CA ILE A 68 9.63 -8.82 -18.97
C ILE A 68 8.12 -8.86 -19.16
N ASP A 69 7.60 -10.00 -19.61
CA ASP A 69 6.17 -10.27 -19.70
C ASP A 69 5.77 -11.43 -18.76
N ARG A 70 4.45 -11.58 -18.56
CA ARG A 70 3.87 -12.64 -17.71
C ARG A 70 4.30 -14.04 -18.15
N SER A 71 4.48 -14.26 -19.45
CA SER A 71 4.85 -15.58 -19.98
C SER A 71 6.28 -15.96 -19.63
N MET A 72 7.21 -14.99 -19.64
CA MET A 72 8.59 -15.21 -19.20
C MET A 72 8.66 -15.54 -17.71
N VAL A 73 7.90 -14.83 -16.89
CA VAL A 73 7.85 -15.08 -15.45
C VAL A 73 7.26 -16.46 -15.15
N LYS A 74 6.23 -16.90 -15.90
CA LYS A 74 5.69 -18.27 -15.81
C LYS A 74 6.68 -19.36 -16.24
N LYS A 75 7.65 -19.05 -17.12
CA LYS A 75 8.72 -19.97 -17.53
C LYS A 75 9.83 -20.11 -16.48
N LEU A 76 9.85 -19.30 -15.42
CA LEU A 76 10.84 -19.44 -14.36
C LEU A 76 10.70 -20.79 -13.65
N PRO A 77 11.80 -21.53 -13.43
CA PRO A 77 11.77 -22.74 -12.61
C PRO A 77 11.24 -22.43 -11.20
N ALA A 78 10.48 -23.35 -10.60
CA ALA A 78 9.89 -23.16 -9.27
C ALA A 78 10.93 -22.74 -8.20
N ARG A 79 12.11 -23.38 -8.19
CA ARG A 79 13.22 -23.01 -7.28
C ARG A 79 13.81 -21.63 -7.56
N ALA A 80 13.78 -21.16 -8.82
CA ALA A 80 14.21 -19.80 -9.15
C ALA A 80 13.25 -18.78 -8.57
N ARG A 81 11.94 -19.05 -8.70
CA ARG A 81 10.88 -18.25 -8.11
C ARG A 81 11.01 -18.18 -6.58
N GLU A 82 11.14 -19.33 -5.92
CA GLU A 82 11.36 -19.43 -4.48
C GLU A 82 12.60 -18.63 -4.02
N THR A 83 13.71 -18.69 -4.78
CA THR A 83 14.91 -17.90 -4.48
C THR A 83 14.63 -16.39 -4.50
N ILE A 84 13.80 -15.92 -5.44
CA ILE A 84 13.44 -14.51 -5.55
C ILE A 84 12.48 -14.12 -4.43
N GLU A 85 11.47 -14.94 -4.14
CA GLU A 85 10.49 -14.71 -3.06
C GLU A 85 11.20 -14.62 -1.70
N ASN A 86 12.09 -15.57 -1.37
CA ASN A 86 12.88 -15.52 -0.15
C ASN A 86 13.74 -14.24 -0.08
N LYS A 87 14.30 -13.81 -1.21
CA LYS A 87 15.09 -12.56 -1.25
C LYS A 87 14.21 -11.33 -1.09
N MET A 88 12.98 -11.34 -1.61
CA MET A 88 12.01 -10.28 -1.36
C MET A 88 11.65 -10.21 0.12
N GLU A 89 11.43 -11.36 0.77
CA GLU A 89 11.11 -11.45 2.20
C GLU A 89 12.26 -10.94 3.08
N GLU A 90 13.51 -11.34 2.80
CA GLU A 90 14.70 -10.84 3.52
C GLU A 90 14.88 -9.32 3.41
N LEU A 91 14.42 -8.72 2.31
CA LEU A 91 14.54 -7.28 2.04
C LEU A 91 13.32 -6.48 2.48
N ALA A 92 12.19 -7.15 2.70
CA ALA A 92 10.96 -6.52 3.13
C ALA A 92 11.18 -5.91 4.53
N PRO A 93 10.65 -4.69 4.78
CA PRO A 93 10.63 -4.14 6.12
C PRO A 93 9.92 -5.12 7.06
N GLN A 94 10.67 -5.72 7.99
CA GLN A 94 10.08 -6.51 9.06
C GLN A 94 9.41 -5.55 10.02
N VAL A 95 8.08 -5.53 9.99
CA VAL A 95 7.29 -4.88 11.02
C VAL A 95 6.59 -6.00 11.74
N ASP A 96 6.91 -6.18 13.02
CA ASP A 96 6.21 -7.12 13.89
C ASP A 96 4.91 -6.44 14.36
N PRO A 97 3.73 -6.88 13.88
CA PRO A 97 2.46 -6.31 14.29
C PRO A 97 1.95 -6.90 15.61
N ASP A 98 2.60 -7.93 16.15
CA ASP A 98 2.13 -8.62 17.32
C ASP A 98 2.51 -7.85 18.59
N MET A 99 1.49 -7.52 19.38
CA MET A 99 1.63 -6.78 20.63
C MET A 99 1.24 -7.70 21.79
N GLU A 100 2.13 -7.81 22.78
CA GLU A 100 1.78 -8.45 24.04
C GLU A 100 1.04 -7.46 24.94
N ALA A 101 -0.10 -7.90 25.46
CA ALA A 101 -0.90 -7.14 26.41
C ALA A 101 -1.25 -8.03 27.62
N THR A 102 -1.44 -7.37 28.77
CA THR A 102 -1.85 -8.04 30.01
C THR A 102 -3.22 -7.54 30.40
N CYS A 103 -4.14 -8.45 30.71
CA CYS A 103 -5.46 -8.07 31.19
C CYS A 103 -5.34 -7.47 32.60
N PRO A 104 -5.84 -6.23 32.85
CA PRO A 104 -5.75 -5.62 34.18
C PRO A 104 -6.66 -6.28 35.22
N GLU A 105 -7.68 -7.04 34.79
CA GLU A 105 -8.65 -7.70 35.68
C GLU A 105 -8.21 -9.11 36.11
N CYS A 106 -7.55 -9.86 35.22
CA CYS A 106 -7.22 -11.27 35.46
C CYS A 106 -5.74 -11.62 35.25
N GLU A 107 -4.88 -10.62 35.00
CA GLU A 107 -3.42 -10.75 34.82
C GLU A 107 -2.97 -11.72 33.71
N THR A 108 -3.89 -12.14 32.85
CA THR A 108 -3.57 -13.04 31.74
C THR A 108 -2.84 -12.28 30.63
N LEU A 109 -1.69 -12.81 30.20
CA LEU A 109 -0.97 -12.37 29.01
C LEU A 109 -1.67 -12.88 27.75
N PHE A 110 -1.83 -12.00 26.77
CA PHE A 110 -2.36 -12.33 25.46
C PHE A 110 -1.66 -11.53 24.38
N THR A 111 -1.57 -12.13 23.18
CA THR A 111 -0.99 -11.48 22.00
C THR A 111 -2.12 -10.95 21.12
N LEU A 112 -1.99 -9.70 20.71
CA LEU A 112 -2.88 -9.01 19.78
C LEU A 112 -2.16 -8.79 18.46
N HIS A 113 -2.81 -9.15 17.35
CA HIS A 113 -2.32 -8.83 16.03
C HIS A 113 -2.79 -7.43 15.62
N PHE A 114 -1.89 -6.45 15.61
CA PHE A 114 -2.22 -5.07 15.25
C PHE A 114 -2.15 -4.84 13.73
N ASN A 115 -3.31 -4.82 13.07
CA ASN A 115 -3.39 -4.51 11.65
C ASN A 115 -3.19 -3.01 11.39
N MET A 116 -1.92 -2.60 11.26
CA MET A 116 -1.52 -1.22 10.98
C MET A 116 -2.17 -0.67 9.71
N SER A 117 -2.20 -1.45 8.63
CA SER A 117 -2.75 -1.02 7.34
C SER A 117 -4.22 -0.64 7.46
N GLN A 118 -5.01 -1.49 8.12
CA GLN A 118 -6.44 -1.23 8.34
C GLN A 118 -6.65 -0.02 9.26
N PHE A 119 -5.85 0.12 10.32
CA PHE A 119 -5.89 1.28 11.21
C PHE A 119 -5.66 2.59 10.45
N PHE A 120 -4.55 2.71 9.70
CA PHE A 120 -4.24 3.93 8.96
C PHE A 120 -5.25 4.23 7.85
N LEU A 121 -5.73 3.21 7.13
CA LEU A 121 -6.73 3.40 6.08
C LEU A 121 -8.07 3.88 6.67
N ASN A 122 -8.49 3.35 7.81
CA ASN A 122 -9.69 3.83 8.50
C ASN A 122 -9.51 5.27 8.98
N GLU A 123 -8.36 5.58 9.57
CA GLU A 123 -8.04 6.94 10.02
C GLU A 123 -8.05 7.94 8.84
N LEU A 124 -7.48 7.57 7.69
CA LEU A 124 -7.51 8.38 6.47
C LEU A 124 -8.94 8.63 5.98
N LYS A 125 -9.80 7.60 5.98
CA LYS A 125 -11.22 7.73 5.59
C LYS A 125 -11.98 8.67 6.51
N ILE A 126 -11.81 8.51 7.83
CA ILE A 126 -12.43 9.39 8.83
C ILE A 126 -11.99 10.84 8.59
N ASN A 127 -10.71 11.07 8.32
CA ASN A 127 -10.18 12.40 8.03
C ASN A 127 -10.69 12.98 6.70
N LEU A 128 -11.01 12.14 5.70
CA LEU A 128 -11.63 12.58 4.44
C LEU A 128 -13.09 13.02 4.63
N ASP A 129 -13.89 12.22 5.35
CA ASP A 129 -15.29 12.59 5.63
C ASP A 129 -15.36 13.89 6.42
N GLN A 130 -14.48 14.04 7.42
CA GLN A 130 -14.35 15.29 8.15
C GLN A 130 -13.95 16.44 7.22
N LEU A 131 -12.96 16.26 6.34
CA LEU A 131 -12.55 17.28 5.38
C LEU A 131 -13.71 17.72 4.47
N TYR A 132 -14.52 16.78 3.97
CA TYR A 132 -15.69 17.11 3.16
C TYR A 132 -16.72 17.93 3.93
N GLN A 133 -16.96 17.62 5.20
CA GLN A 133 -17.83 18.44 6.06
C GLN A 133 -17.24 19.83 6.26
N GLU A 134 -15.93 19.94 6.52
CA GLU A 134 -15.26 21.24 6.67
C GLU A 134 -15.43 22.08 5.39
N VAL A 135 -15.17 21.49 4.21
CA VAL A 135 -15.31 22.16 2.91
C VAL A 135 -16.76 22.54 2.64
N HIS A 136 -17.71 21.63 2.90
CA HIS A 136 -19.13 21.87 2.69
C HIS A 136 -19.62 23.09 3.47
N PHE A 137 -19.38 23.15 4.79
CA PHE A 137 -19.85 24.26 5.61
C PHE A 137 -19.16 25.58 5.25
N LEU A 138 -17.85 25.56 4.99
CA LEU A 138 -17.13 26.76 4.61
C LEU A 138 -17.61 27.30 3.25
N ALA A 139 -17.78 26.43 2.25
CA ALA A 139 -18.32 26.82 0.95
C ALA A 139 -19.78 27.30 1.07
N PHE A 140 -20.60 26.63 1.88
CA PHE A 140 -22.01 26.98 2.04
C PHE A 140 -22.22 28.36 2.66
N TYR A 141 -21.48 28.70 3.72
CA TYR A 141 -21.66 29.98 4.44
C TYR A 141 -20.81 31.12 3.89
N TYR A 142 -19.54 30.87 3.56
CA TYR A 142 -18.61 31.92 3.11
C TYR A 142 -18.55 32.07 1.59
N LYS A 143 -19.11 31.11 0.84
CA LYS A 143 -19.13 31.09 -0.64
C LYS A 143 -17.76 31.05 -1.31
N TRP A 144 -16.72 30.65 -0.58
CA TRP A 144 -15.41 30.38 -1.16
C TRP A 144 -15.45 29.11 -2.02
N SER A 145 -14.62 29.08 -3.05
CA SER A 145 -14.52 27.89 -3.89
C SER A 145 -13.86 26.74 -3.12
N GLU A 146 -14.13 25.50 -3.56
CA GLU A 146 -13.45 24.32 -3.03
C GLU A 146 -11.92 24.46 -3.13
N SER A 147 -11.41 24.99 -4.24
CA SER A 147 -9.97 25.19 -4.44
C SER A 147 -9.37 26.21 -3.46
N GLU A 148 -10.07 27.30 -3.15
CA GLU A 148 -9.65 28.29 -2.17
C GLU A 148 -9.62 27.70 -0.75
N ILE A 149 -10.62 26.88 -0.41
CA ILE A 149 -10.72 26.22 0.90
C ILE A 149 -9.65 25.13 1.06
N LEU A 150 -9.42 24.32 0.03
CA LEU A 150 -8.37 23.29 0.04
C LEU A 150 -6.96 23.89 0.05
N ALA A 151 -6.76 25.08 -0.50
CA ALA A 151 -5.50 25.82 -0.40
C ALA A 151 -5.23 26.35 1.03
N MET A 152 -6.22 26.38 1.91
CA MET A 152 -6.02 26.74 3.32
C MET A 152 -5.37 25.61 4.11
N THR A 153 -4.59 25.96 5.12
CA THR A 153 -4.11 24.97 6.10
C THR A 153 -5.28 24.43 6.92
N ASN A 154 -5.15 23.18 7.41
CA ASN A 154 -6.17 22.55 8.27
C ASN A 154 -6.51 23.44 9.49
N LYS A 155 -5.49 24.02 10.15
CA LYS A 155 -5.67 24.98 11.25
C LYS A 155 -6.56 26.17 10.89
N LYS A 156 -6.40 26.72 9.67
CA LYS A 156 -7.16 27.89 9.22
C LYS A 156 -8.61 27.53 8.93
N ARG A 157 -8.89 26.40 8.26
CA ARG A 157 -10.27 25.93 8.05
C ARG A 157 -11.01 25.70 9.35
N ARG A 158 -10.40 24.97 10.29
CA ARG A 158 -10.98 24.70 11.61
C ARG A 158 -11.29 25.98 12.38
N LYS A 159 -10.43 27.00 12.26
CA LYS A 159 -10.69 28.28 12.91
C LYS A 159 -11.94 28.99 12.37
N TYR A 160 -12.19 28.95 11.06
CA TYR A 160 -13.41 29.52 10.48
C TYR A 160 -14.67 28.72 10.84
N LEU A 161 -14.55 27.41 11.01
CA LEU A 161 -15.65 26.56 11.49
C LEU A 161 -16.00 26.84 12.95
N GLU A 162 -15.00 27.05 13.82
CA GLU A 162 -15.25 27.49 15.21
C GLU A 162 -16.03 28.81 15.21
N LEU A 163 -15.57 29.82 14.45
CA LEU A 163 -16.25 31.12 14.35
C LEU A 163 -17.66 31.01 13.77
N LEU A 164 -17.86 30.11 12.81
CA LEU A 164 -19.17 29.83 12.24
C LEU A 164 -20.08 29.19 13.28
N GLY A 165 -19.59 28.23 14.07
CA GLY A 165 -20.32 27.62 15.18
C GLY A 165 -20.78 28.67 16.19
N ASP A 166 -19.85 29.50 16.68
CA ASP A 166 -20.15 30.58 17.62
C ASP A 166 -21.20 31.57 17.06
N HIS A 167 -21.15 31.85 15.76
CA HIS A 167 -22.12 32.75 15.10
C HIS A 167 -23.50 32.12 14.98
N LEU A 168 -23.58 30.84 14.63
CA LEU A 168 -24.85 30.12 14.51
C LEU A 168 -25.51 29.91 15.88
N GLU A 169 -24.74 29.61 16.93
CA GLU A 169 -25.26 29.50 18.29
C GLU A 169 -25.87 30.82 18.77
N ARG A 170 -25.20 31.94 18.54
CA ARG A 170 -25.71 33.27 18.92
C ARG A 170 -26.95 33.72 18.15
N ASN A 171 -27.10 33.27 16.90
CA ASN A 171 -28.23 33.66 16.05
C ASN A 171 -29.37 32.63 16.06
N GLY A 172 -29.19 31.47 16.69
CA GLY A 172 -30.19 30.41 16.79
C GLY A 172 -31.00 30.42 18.10
N GLU A 173 -30.71 31.34 19.02
CA GLU A 173 -31.43 31.55 20.28
C GLU A 173 -32.56 32.61 20.20
N GLU A 174 -32.89 33.11 18.99
CA GLU A 174 -34.08 33.95 18.71
C GLU A 174 -35.19 33.16 18.01
#